data_AF-A0A928IFZ6-F1
#
_entry.id   AF-A0A928IFZ6-F1
#
_cell.length_a   1.000
_cell.length_b   1.000
_cell.length_c   1.000
_cell.angle_alpha   90.00
_cell.angle_beta   90.00
_cell.angle_gamma   90.00
#
_symmetry.space_group_name_H-M   'P 1'
#
loop_
_entity.id
_entity.type
_entity.pdbx_description
1 polymer ?
#
loop_
_entity_poly.entity_id
_entity_poly.type
_entity_poly.pdbx_seq_one_letter_code
_entity_poly.pdbx_strand_id
1 'polypeptide(L)'
;MNQNSFDKFPEALQAALARLNVLVGEETLDYFYELYDSETGGFYYSISSRDSKEMTPFAEGTCFVQEALLAGGMTLPDWYKEKVGKWIQSHQDESDGFFYEELWGKITSGPRLNRDLAYSKSILSRCGYKQLYALPEDRIKSEGIASNATLPEYLQSEEKMTEYLDSLDWSQKSIWSTGQKLSTAGSLIKAAGLYDLTRNYIKAKQNLNTGLFGEGLGWMNTNGAMKLSAFFTSTEHPYPNSELAIESVKRLYTGDTPPTSATFIWNPFVLLKRILDYAGENTDKLRALLYESGADIVNRAIDCALLLKRDDGGFAGNLTRGSKLQQGYLYGHGLRWESDLDGTLIAGQRLYSAIYSVFGLTAPSNYYLSRNDEFWERCKNKPETVKSLPRPEGALSPSGAMEPVR
;
A
#
# COMPACT_ATOMS: atom_id res chain seq x y z
N MET A 1 -24.36 -5.88 11.22
CA MET A 1 -23.46 -7.01 10.88
C MET A 1 -24.33 -8.23 10.65
N ASN A 2 -24.20 -8.93 9.52
CA ASN A 2 -24.75 -10.29 9.43
C ASN A 2 -23.84 -11.17 10.29
N GLN A 3 -24.35 -11.60 11.44
CA GLN A 3 -23.69 -12.41 12.48
C GLN A 3 -23.23 -13.80 11.98
N ASN A 4 -23.57 -14.17 10.76
CA ASN A 4 -23.19 -15.45 10.18
C ASN A 4 -21.73 -15.41 9.71
N SER A 5 -20.79 -15.73 10.61
CA SER A 5 -19.66 -16.65 10.31
C SER A 5 -18.45 -16.55 11.24
N PHE A 6 -18.47 -15.80 12.35
CA PHE A 6 -17.32 -15.78 13.27
C PHE A 6 -17.20 -17.09 14.07
N ASP A 7 -18.33 -17.66 14.49
CA ASP A 7 -18.40 -18.89 15.29
C ASP A 7 -17.95 -20.15 14.53
N LYS A 8 -17.77 -20.08 13.21
CA LYS A 8 -17.29 -21.22 12.39
C LYS A 8 -15.78 -21.45 12.52
N PHE A 9 -15.04 -20.47 13.05
CA PHE A 9 -13.59 -20.56 13.20
C PHE A 9 -13.22 -21.19 14.53
N PRO A 10 -12.07 -21.88 14.62
CA PRO A 10 -11.53 -22.32 15.91
C PRO A 10 -11.40 -21.15 16.90
N GLU A 11 -11.68 -21.38 18.18
CA GLU A 11 -11.62 -20.35 19.23
C GLU A 11 -10.28 -19.59 19.24
N ALA A 12 -9.17 -20.29 19.02
CA ALA A 12 -7.84 -19.69 18.94
C ALA A 12 -7.72 -18.66 17.80
N LEU A 13 -8.32 -18.93 16.64
CA LEU A 13 -8.33 -17.99 15.51
C LEU A 13 -9.26 -16.81 15.79
N GLN A 14 -10.42 -17.06 16.41
CA GLN A 14 -11.33 -15.99 16.84
C GLN A 14 -10.63 -15.01 17.81
N ALA A 15 -9.91 -15.54 18.81
CA ALA A 15 -9.14 -14.75 19.76
C ALA A 15 -8.02 -13.95 19.07
N ALA A 16 -7.29 -14.57 18.13
CA ALA A 16 -6.25 -13.89 17.36
C ALA A 16 -6.81 -12.75 16.49
N LEU A 17 -7.97 -12.94 15.85
CA LEU A 17 -8.64 -11.89 15.08
C LEU A 17 -9.12 -10.73 15.96
N ALA A 18 -9.66 -11.03 17.15
CA ALA A 18 -10.07 -10.00 18.10
C ALA A 18 -8.89 -9.13 18.56
N ARG A 19 -7.69 -9.72 18.67
CA ARG A 19 -6.45 -9.03 19.04
C ARG A 19 -6.02 -7.98 18.02
N LEU A 20 -6.47 -8.04 16.75
CA LEU A 20 -6.10 -7.04 15.73
C LEU A 20 -6.44 -5.60 16.12
N ASN A 21 -7.41 -5.39 17.02
CA ASN A 21 -7.78 -4.05 17.48
C ASN A 21 -6.62 -3.30 18.16
N VAL A 22 -5.58 -3.99 18.65
CA VAL A 22 -4.38 -3.33 19.21
C VAL A 22 -3.57 -2.55 18.17
N LEU A 23 -3.82 -2.77 16.87
CA LEU A 23 -3.11 -2.12 15.77
C LEU A 23 -3.77 -0.79 15.34
N VAL A 24 -4.99 -0.52 15.82
CA VAL A 24 -5.83 0.61 15.38
C VAL A 24 -6.43 1.30 16.60
N GLY A 25 -5.86 2.45 16.96
CA GLY A 25 -6.18 3.15 18.20
C GLY A 25 -6.16 4.68 18.06
N GLU A 26 -6.39 5.35 19.19
CA GLU A 26 -6.40 6.81 19.30
C GLU A 26 -5.08 7.42 18.85
N GLU A 27 -3.97 6.82 19.26
CA GLU A 27 -2.63 7.30 18.94
C GLU A 27 -2.36 7.29 17.43
N THR A 28 -3.02 6.41 16.67
CA THR A 28 -2.89 6.37 15.20
C THR A 28 -3.71 7.49 14.55
N LEU A 29 -4.88 7.84 15.10
CA LEU A 29 -5.65 9.00 14.64
C LEU A 29 -4.94 10.31 14.97
N ASP A 30 -4.36 10.41 16.17
CA ASP A 30 -3.56 11.56 16.55
C ASP A 30 -2.37 11.73 15.62
N TYR A 31 -1.68 10.65 15.26
CA TYR A 31 -0.64 10.67 14.24
C TYR A 31 -1.16 11.19 12.89
N PHE A 32 -2.30 10.72 12.39
CA PHE A 32 -2.88 11.25 11.15
C PHE A 32 -3.24 12.73 11.25
N TYR A 33 -3.82 13.15 12.38
CA TYR A 33 -4.11 14.54 12.64
C TYR A 33 -2.82 15.37 12.62
N GLU A 34 -1.73 14.91 13.24
CA GLU A 34 -0.45 15.60 13.25
C GLU A 34 0.11 15.80 11.84
N LEU A 35 -0.08 14.85 10.93
CA LEU A 35 0.36 14.90 9.52
C LEU A 35 -0.58 15.66 8.59
N TYR A 36 -1.78 16.02 9.03
CA TYR A 36 -2.74 16.76 8.21
C TYR A 36 -2.23 18.18 7.92
N ASP A 37 -2.28 18.57 6.65
CA ASP A 37 -1.94 19.91 6.19
C ASP A 37 -3.20 20.76 6.02
N SER A 38 -3.33 21.80 6.83
CA SER A 38 -4.54 22.63 6.84
C SER A 38 -4.69 23.50 5.60
N GLU A 39 -3.65 23.73 4.79
CA GLU A 39 -3.70 24.57 3.60
C GLU A 39 -4.25 23.80 2.38
N THR A 40 -3.70 22.61 2.13
CA THR A 40 -4.04 21.76 0.98
C THR A 40 -5.12 20.73 1.29
N GLY A 41 -5.27 20.36 2.57
CA GLY A 41 -6.04 19.20 3.00
C GLY A 41 -5.31 17.86 2.81
N GLY A 42 -4.09 17.86 2.28
CA GLY A 42 -3.27 16.67 2.10
C GLY A 42 -2.66 16.17 3.40
N PHE A 43 -1.91 15.08 3.32
CA PHE A 43 -1.14 14.54 4.44
C PHE A 43 0.35 14.43 4.11
N TYR A 44 1.19 14.89 5.04
CA TYR A 44 2.64 14.70 5.00
C TYR A 44 3.02 13.25 5.26
N TYR A 45 4.20 12.85 4.82
CA TYR A 45 4.65 11.47 4.95
C TYR A 45 5.03 11.05 6.38
N SER A 46 5.60 11.97 7.15
CA SER A 46 6.08 11.76 8.52
C SER A 46 6.15 13.11 9.24
N ILE A 47 6.36 13.10 10.55
CA ILE A 47 6.45 14.34 11.33
C ILE A 47 7.61 15.21 10.83
N SER A 48 8.76 14.59 10.52
CA SER A 48 9.90 15.36 10.00
C SER A 48 9.65 15.97 8.62
N SER A 49 8.81 15.37 7.78
CA SER A 49 8.44 15.97 6.49
C SER A 49 7.45 17.11 6.64
N ARG A 50 6.48 17.00 7.55
CA ARG A 50 5.61 18.11 7.93
C ARG A 50 6.40 19.34 8.40
N ASP A 51 7.39 19.10 9.25
CA ASP A 51 8.18 20.18 9.86
C ASP A 51 9.20 20.79 8.89
N SER A 52 9.43 20.17 7.72
CA SER A 52 10.44 20.57 6.74
C SER A 52 9.88 21.49 5.67
N LYS A 53 10.62 22.56 5.36
CA LYS A 53 10.34 23.46 4.23
C LYS A 53 10.53 22.79 2.86
N GLU A 54 11.27 21.69 2.80
CA GLU A 54 11.62 21.00 1.56
C GLU A 54 10.59 19.95 1.14
N MET A 55 9.57 19.72 1.98
CA MET A 55 8.59 18.66 1.76
C MET A 55 7.18 19.22 1.77
N THR A 56 6.33 18.60 0.96
CA THR A 56 4.93 18.94 0.80
C THR A 56 4.07 17.71 1.06
N PRO A 57 2.78 17.89 1.38
CA PRO A 57 1.81 16.81 1.29
C PRO A 57 1.78 16.25 -0.13
N PHE A 58 1.42 14.99 -0.27
CA PHE A 58 1.49 14.30 -1.56
C PHE A 58 0.29 13.37 -1.76
N ALA A 59 0.02 13.01 -3.01
CA ALA A 59 -1.19 12.29 -3.40
C ALA A 59 -1.25 10.90 -2.76
N GLU A 60 -0.13 10.17 -2.73
CA GLU A 60 -0.10 8.81 -2.17
C GLU A 60 -0.39 8.80 -0.65
N GLY A 61 0.28 9.65 0.13
CA GLY A 61 0.04 9.75 1.57
C GLY A 61 -1.40 10.13 1.89
N THR A 62 -1.93 11.12 1.16
CA THR A 62 -3.33 11.55 1.27
C THR A 62 -4.29 10.42 0.92
N CYS A 63 -4.00 9.67 -0.15
CA CYS A 63 -4.83 8.55 -0.56
C CYS A 63 -4.89 7.48 0.52
N PHE A 64 -3.74 7.19 1.15
CA PHE A 64 -3.65 6.16 2.18
C PHE A 64 -4.40 6.54 3.44
N VAL A 65 -4.26 7.77 3.93
CA VAL A 65 -5.02 8.21 5.12
C VAL A 65 -6.52 8.14 4.84
N GLN A 66 -7.00 8.64 3.70
CA GLN A 66 -8.41 8.49 3.33
C GLN A 66 -8.86 7.02 3.29
N GLU A 67 -8.02 6.10 2.78
CA GLU A 67 -8.35 4.66 2.76
C GLU A 67 -8.48 4.12 4.18
N ALA A 68 -7.58 4.50 5.08
CA ALA A 68 -7.61 4.01 6.44
C ALA A 68 -8.80 4.54 7.25
N LEU A 69 -9.10 5.83 7.15
CA LEU A 69 -10.25 6.43 7.82
C LEU A 69 -11.55 5.76 7.34
N LEU A 70 -11.74 5.62 6.02
CA LEU A 70 -12.90 4.95 5.43
C LEU A 70 -12.99 3.47 5.84
N ALA A 71 -11.87 2.74 5.83
CA ALA A 71 -11.84 1.34 6.25
C ALA A 71 -12.11 1.17 7.76
N GLY A 72 -11.78 2.18 8.58
CA GLY A 72 -12.16 2.24 9.99
C GLY A 72 -13.64 2.61 10.23
N GLY A 73 -14.38 2.95 9.17
CA GLY A 73 -15.80 3.29 9.20
C GLY A 73 -16.11 4.78 9.19
N MET A 74 -15.09 5.66 9.13
CA MET A 74 -15.32 7.10 9.07
C MET A 74 -15.90 7.51 7.71
N THR A 75 -16.42 8.74 7.66
CA THR A 75 -16.87 9.40 6.43
C THR A 75 -16.00 10.62 6.15
N LEU A 76 -15.86 11.00 4.88
CA LEU A 76 -15.15 12.23 4.51
C LEU A 76 -16.16 13.39 4.48
N PRO A 77 -15.94 14.50 5.22
CA PRO A 77 -16.86 15.64 5.20
C PRO A 77 -16.71 16.44 3.90
N ASP A 78 -17.78 17.11 3.47
CA ASP A 78 -17.81 17.75 2.14
C ASP A 78 -16.80 18.88 1.99
N TRP A 79 -16.53 19.65 3.06
CA TRP A 79 -15.49 20.68 3.06
C TRP A 79 -14.10 20.08 2.77
N TYR A 80 -13.81 18.89 3.27
CA TYR A 80 -12.54 18.20 3.06
C TYR A 80 -12.46 17.65 1.63
N LYS A 81 -13.55 17.01 1.16
CA LYS A 81 -13.64 16.51 -0.23
C LYS A 81 -13.42 17.62 -1.24
N GLU A 82 -14.06 18.78 -1.04
CA GLU A 82 -13.90 19.93 -1.93
C GLU A 82 -12.44 20.41 -1.97
N LYS A 83 -11.83 20.56 -0.79
CA LYS A 83 -10.47 21.05 -0.63
C LYS A 83 -9.45 20.15 -1.32
N VAL A 84 -9.45 18.87 -0.95
CA VAL A 84 -8.51 17.89 -1.48
C VAL A 84 -8.80 17.57 -2.95
N GLY A 85 -10.06 17.54 -3.36
CA GLY A 85 -10.45 17.32 -4.75
C GLY A 85 -9.87 18.38 -5.68
N LYS A 86 -10.02 19.67 -5.33
CA LYS A 86 -9.44 20.79 -6.08
C LYS A 86 -7.92 20.78 -6.07
N TRP A 87 -7.30 20.48 -4.93
CA TRP A 87 -5.84 20.36 -4.81
C TRP A 87 -5.29 19.25 -5.72
N ILE A 88 -5.88 18.05 -5.73
CA ILE A 88 -5.43 16.97 -6.63
C ILE A 88 -5.66 17.31 -8.11
N GLN A 89 -6.78 17.98 -8.45
CA GLN A 89 -7.00 18.44 -9.83
C GLN A 89 -5.89 19.37 -10.33
N SER A 90 -5.37 20.26 -9.46
CA SER A 90 -4.30 21.19 -9.86
C SER A 90 -2.96 20.52 -10.14
N HIS A 91 -2.79 19.26 -9.77
CA HIS A 91 -1.58 18.47 -10.05
C HIS A 91 -1.63 17.81 -11.42
N GLN A 92 -2.77 17.85 -12.11
CA GLN A 92 -2.92 17.23 -13.42
C GLN A 92 -2.34 18.12 -14.53
N ASP A 93 -1.48 17.55 -15.37
CA ASP A 93 -0.92 18.25 -16.52
C ASP A 93 -1.76 18.04 -17.78
N GLU A 94 -2.03 19.12 -18.52
CA GLU A 94 -2.84 19.09 -19.73
C GLU A 94 -2.16 18.32 -20.87
N SER A 95 -0.84 18.43 -21.01
CA SER A 95 -0.12 17.93 -22.17
C SER A 95 -0.04 16.41 -22.22
N ASP A 96 -0.05 15.73 -21.06
CA ASP A 96 0.09 14.27 -20.96
C ASP A 96 -1.00 13.59 -20.12
N GLY A 97 -1.75 14.35 -19.31
CA GLY A 97 -2.86 13.84 -18.49
C GLY A 97 -2.42 13.18 -17.18
N PHE A 98 -1.12 13.11 -16.90
CA PHE A 98 -0.58 12.60 -15.65
C PHE A 98 -0.73 13.61 -14.51
N PHE A 99 -0.51 13.13 -13.29
CA PHE A 99 -0.50 13.93 -12.07
C PHE A 99 0.93 14.03 -11.56
N TYR A 100 1.39 15.24 -11.27
CA TYR A 100 2.75 15.52 -10.84
C TYR A 100 2.76 16.20 -9.49
N GLU A 101 3.58 15.66 -8.59
CA GLU A 101 3.80 16.18 -7.25
C GLU A 101 4.65 17.45 -7.33
N GLU A 102 4.31 18.48 -6.54
CA GLU A 102 4.98 19.79 -6.56
C GLU A 102 6.51 19.67 -6.39
N LEU A 103 6.95 18.73 -5.56
CA LEU A 103 8.36 18.56 -5.20
C LEU A 103 9.24 18.05 -6.36
N TRP A 104 8.71 17.24 -7.28
CA TRP A 104 9.51 16.64 -8.35
C TRP A 104 9.08 17.05 -9.76
N GLY A 105 7.84 17.53 -9.92
CA GLY A 105 7.26 17.83 -11.22
C GLY A 105 7.46 16.67 -12.21
N LYS A 106 7.82 17.02 -13.45
CA LYS A 106 8.02 16.04 -14.54
C LYS A 106 9.32 15.22 -14.47
N ILE A 107 10.14 15.37 -13.42
CA ILE A 107 11.38 14.58 -13.23
C ILE A 107 11.06 13.17 -12.66
N THR A 108 9.79 12.79 -12.69
CA THR A 108 9.26 11.59 -12.09
C THR A 108 9.44 10.37 -13.00
N SER A 109 9.96 9.26 -12.45
CA SER A 109 10.20 8.01 -13.16
C SER A 109 8.89 7.22 -13.36
N GLY A 110 8.88 6.31 -14.33
CA GLY A 110 7.70 5.52 -14.70
C GLY A 110 6.93 4.90 -13.51
N PRO A 111 7.58 4.16 -12.59
CA PRO A 111 6.89 3.56 -11.46
C PRO A 111 6.23 4.58 -10.53
N ARG A 112 6.83 5.76 -10.31
CA ARG A 112 6.24 6.80 -9.46
C ARG A 112 5.11 7.54 -10.20
N LEU A 113 5.34 7.90 -11.45
CA LEU A 113 4.37 8.57 -12.32
C LEU A 113 3.04 7.77 -12.39
N ASN A 114 3.14 6.45 -12.56
CA ASN A 114 1.96 5.58 -12.59
C ASN A 114 1.26 5.44 -11.23
N ARG A 115 1.99 5.56 -10.11
CA ARG A 115 1.38 5.59 -8.77
C ARG A 115 0.62 6.87 -8.55
N ASP A 116 1.19 8.00 -8.93
CA ASP A 116 0.57 9.32 -8.80
C ASP A 116 -0.73 9.39 -9.57
N LEU A 117 -0.72 8.87 -10.80
CA LEU A 117 -1.94 8.68 -11.58
C LEU A 117 -2.99 7.84 -10.83
N ALA A 118 -2.61 6.67 -10.33
CA ALA A 118 -3.54 5.75 -9.65
C ALA A 118 -4.13 6.36 -8.37
N TYR A 119 -3.30 6.96 -7.53
CA TYR A 119 -3.73 7.53 -6.25
C TYR A 119 -4.52 8.83 -6.43
N SER A 120 -4.13 9.68 -7.37
CA SER A 120 -4.90 10.89 -7.70
C SER A 120 -6.30 10.54 -8.19
N LYS A 121 -6.43 9.54 -9.09
CA LYS A 121 -7.74 9.04 -9.53
C LYS A 121 -8.59 8.50 -8.37
N SER A 122 -7.98 7.77 -7.44
CA SER A 122 -8.66 7.24 -6.24
C SER A 122 -9.17 8.36 -5.34
N ILE A 123 -8.36 9.40 -5.10
CA ILE A 123 -8.77 10.57 -4.32
C ILE A 123 -9.91 11.31 -5.00
N LEU A 124 -9.77 11.66 -6.29
CA LEU A 124 -10.81 12.37 -7.04
C LEU A 124 -12.15 11.65 -6.99
N SER A 125 -12.14 10.33 -7.22
CA SER A 125 -13.33 9.49 -7.13
C SER A 125 -14.02 9.57 -5.76
N ARG A 126 -13.25 9.45 -4.66
CA ARG A 126 -13.80 9.53 -3.28
C ARG A 126 -14.28 10.93 -2.90
N CYS A 127 -13.69 11.96 -3.48
CA CYS A 127 -14.11 13.34 -3.28
C CYS A 127 -15.29 13.75 -4.18
N GLY A 128 -15.72 12.90 -5.13
CA GLY A 128 -16.78 13.23 -6.09
C GLY A 128 -16.33 14.15 -7.23
N TYR A 129 -15.02 14.21 -7.49
CA TYR A 129 -14.42 15.00 -8.57
C TYR A 129 -14.02 14.11 -9.75
N LYS A 130 -13.84 14.74 -10.90
CA LYS A 130 -13.26 14.13 -12.10
C LYS A 130 -11.91 14.77 -12.41
N GLN A 131 -11.09 14.08 -13.18
CA GLN A 131 -9.91 14.67 -13.81
C GLN A 131 -10.30 15.88 -14.69
N LEU A 132 -9.39 16.86 -14.80
CA LEU A 132 -9.54 18.04 -15.67
C LEU A 132 -9.26 17.72 -17.14
N TYR A 133 -8.26 16.88 -17.39
CA TYR A 133 -7.78 16.53 -18.73
C TYR A 133 -7.90 15.03 -18.99
N ALA A 134 -7.88 14.63 -20.27
CA ALA A 134 -7.91 13.22 -20.66
C ALA A 134 -6.74 12.44 -20.03
N LEU A 135 -7.03 11.29 -19.43
CA LEU A 135 -6.02 10.45 -18.79
C LEU A 135 -5.12 9.77 -19.83
N PRO A 136 -3.89 9.37 -19.48
CA PRO A 136 -2.98 8.68 -20.40
C PRO A 136 -3.60 7.41 -21.01
N GLU A 137 -4.31 6.63 -20.19
CA GLU A 137 -5.02 5.42 -20.63
C GLU A 137 -6.16 5.67 -21.63
N ASP A 138 -6.81 6.83 -21.56
CA ASP A 138 -7.87 7.22 -22.50
C ASP A 138 -7.26 7.67 -23.84
N ARG A 139 -6.14 8.39 -23.79
CA ARG A 139 -5.38 8.82 -24.97
C ARG A 139 -4.84 7.64 -25.77
N ILE A 140 -4.31 6.60 -25.08
CA ILE A 140 -3.87 5.35 -25.72
C ILE A 140 -5.00 4.72 -26.52
N LYS A 141 -6.20 4.62 -25.92
CA LYS A 141 -7.36 3.99 -26.56
C LYS A 141 -7.88 4.79 -27.75
N SER A 142 -7.81 6.11 -27.71
CA SER A 142 -8.32 6.96 -28.79
C SER A 142 -7.35 7.09 -29.97
N GLU A 143 -6.05 7.16 -29.70
CA GLU A 143 -5.04 7.42 -30.73
C GLU A 143 -4.44 6.13 -31.32
N GLY A 144 -4.57 5.00 -30.61
CA GLY A 144 -3.87 3.77 -30.97
C GLY A 144 -2.38 3.82 -30.62
N ILE A 145 -1.78 2.63 -30.52
CA ILE A 145 -0.40 2.45 -30.04
C ILE A 145 0.64 3.10 -30.97
N ALA A 146 0.43 3.01 -32.29
CA ALA A 146 1.39 3.45 -33.30
C ALA A 146 1.51 4.98 -33.44
N SER A 147 0.51 5.74 -32.97
CA SER A 147 0.42 7.20 -33.15
C SER A 147 0.79 7.98 -31.89
N ASN A 148 0.94 7.31 -30.76
CA ASN A 148 1.13 7.98 -29.49
C ASN A 148 2.62 8.07 -29.13
N ALA A 149 3.27 9.10 -29.67
CA ALA A 149 4.69 9.40 -29.45
C ALA A 149 5.05 9.67 -27.98
N THR A 150 4.06 9.80 -27.09
CA THR A 150 4.27 10.01 -25.65
C THR A 150 4.31 8.71 -24.84
N LEU A 151 4.06 7.55 -25.47
CA LEU A 151 4.10 6.26 -24.77
C LEU A 151 5.52 5.74 -24.57
N PRO A 152 5.79 5.11 -23.40
CA PRO A 152 6.99 4.32 -23.20
C PRO A 152 7.18 3.27 -24.31
N GLU A 153 8.43 3.07 -24.75
CA GLU A 153 8.79 2.17 -25.85
C GLU A 153 8.23 0.75 -25.67
N TYR A 154 8.27 0.22 -24.45
CA TYR A 154 7.79 -1.14 -24.16
C TYR A 154 6.28 -1.36 -24.37
N LEU A 155 5.50 -0.29 -24.55
CA LEU A 155 4.07 -0.37 -24.84
C LEU A 155 3.75 -0.27 -26.33
N GLN A 156 4.76 -0.10 -27.19
CA GLN A 156 4.56 0.22 -28.61
C GLN A 156 4.27 -1.02 -29.49
N SER A 157 4.66 -2.23 -29.04
CA SER A 157 4.36 -3.47 -29.73
C SER A 157 4.55 -4.69 -28.82
N GLU A 158 4.12 -5.87 -29.26
CA GLU A 158 4.37 -7.13 -28.56
C GLU A 158 5.86 -7.47 -28.47
N GLU A 159 6.63 -7.17 -29.53
CA GLU A 159 8.08 -7.37 -29.56
C GLU A 159 8.77 -6.49 -28.52
N LYS A 160 8.41 -5.19 -28.46
CA LYS A 160 8.96 -4.25 -27.48
C LYS A 160 8.58 -4.59 -26.05
N MET A 161 7.36 -5.09 -25.83
CA MET A 161 6.97 -5.57 -24.51
C MET A 161 7.77 -6.81 -24.11
N THR A 162 8.02 -7.73 -25.04
CA THR A 162 8.82 -8.93 -24.79
C THR A 162 10.28 -8.59 -24.49
N GLU A 163 10.91 -7.72 -25.30
CA GLU A 163 12.26 -7.18 -25.04
C GLU A 163 12.34 -6.55 -23.65
N TYR A 164 11.33 -5.77 -23.26
CA TYR A 164 11.27 -5.17 -21.94
C TYR A 164 11.17 -6.22 -20.84
N LEU A 165 10.27 -7.20 -20.97
CA LEU A 165 10.09 -8.27 -19.99
C LEU A 165 11.36 -9.11 -19.80
N ASP A 166 12.10 -9.38 -20.89
CA ASP A 166 13.38 -10.08 -20.88
C ASP A 166 14.50 -9.26 -20.24
N SER A 167 14.42 -7.92 -20.32
CA SER A 167 15.38 -7.01 -19.67
C SER A 167 15.22 -6.90 -18.16
N LEU A 168 14.10 -7.35 -17.59
CA LEU A 168 13.83 -7.25 -16.16
C LEU A 168 14.62 -8.27 -15.34
N ASP A 169 15.05 -7.88 -14.14
CA ASP A 169 15.74 -8.77 -13.22
C ASP A 169 14.72 -9.59 -12.40
N TRP A 170 14.58 -10.87 -12.75
CA TRP A 170 13.68 -11.83 -12.11
C TRP A 170 14.31 -12.54 -10.89
N SER A 171 15.51 -12.16 -10.49
CA SER A 171 16.19 -12.75 -9.33
C SER A 171 15.44 -12.45 -8.02
N GLN A 172 15.71 -13.24 -6.98
CA GLN A 172 15.12 -13.04 -5.65
C GLN A 172 15.31 -11.62 -5.11
N LYS A 173 16.45 -10.97 -5.38
CA LYS A 173 16.78 -9.64 -4.87
C LYS A 173 15.95 -8.53 -5.52
N SER A 174 15.56 -8.72 -6.77
CA SER A 174 14.89 -7.71 -7.60
C SER A 174 13.42 -8.02 -7.86
N ILE A 175 12.92 -9.20 -7.47
CA ILE A 175 11.56 -9.61 -7.84
C ILE A 175 10.47 -8.65 -7.36
N TRP A 176 10.65 -7.99 -6.22
CA TRP A 176 9.73 -6.94 -5.78
C TRP A 176 9.78 -5.71 -6.69
N SER A 177 10.96 -5.23 -7.09
CA SER A 177 11.08 -4.05 -7.94
C SER A 177 10.60 -4.34 -9.37
N THR A 178 10.86 -5.54 -9.88
CA THR A 178 10.31 -6.06 -11.14
C THR A 178 8.78 -6.12 -11.08
N GLY A 179 8.21 -6.72 -10.04
CA GLY A 179 6.76 -6.74 -9.84
C GLY A 179 6.17 -5.33 -9.69
N GLN A 180 6.86 -4.42 -9.01
CA GLN A 180 6.44 -3.02 -8.87
C GLN A 180 6.35 -2.32 -10.23
N LYS A 181 7.37 -2.43 -11.08
CA LYS A 181 7.38 -1.82 -12.43
C LYS A 181 6.18 -2.29 -13.27
N LEU A 182 5.93 -3.59 -13.29
CA LEU A 182 4.83 -4.17 -14.09
C LEU A 182 3.46 -3.83 -13.50
N SER A 183 3.28 -3.98 -12.19
CA SER A 183 1.97 -3.76 -11.56
C SER A 183 1.51 -2.31 -11.62
N THR A 184 2.41 -1.32 -11.51
CA THR A 184 2.02 0.08 -11.66
C THR A 184 1.73 0.45 -13.11
N ALA A 185 2.40 -0.18 -14.08
CA ALA A 185 2.10 -0.01 -15.51
C ALA A 185 0.85 -0.78 -15.97
N GLY A 186 0.19 -1.57 -15.11
CA GLY A 186 -0.86 -2.52 -15.50
C GLY A 186 -2.03 -1.90 -16.27
N SER A 187 -2.48 -0.69 -15.93
CA SER A 187 -3.56 -0.02 -16.66
C SER A 187 -3.14 0.40 -18.08
N LEU A 188 -1.89 0.87 -18.24
CA LEU A 188 -1.33 1.25 -19.53
C LEU A 188 -1.07 0.01 -20.40
N ILE A 189 -0.51 -1.06 -19.81
CA ILE A 189 -0.34 -2.36 -20.48
C ILE A 189 -1.68 -2.89 -20.98
N LYS A 190 -2.75 -2.77 -20.17
CA LYS A 190 -4.11 -3.14 -20.57
C LYS A 190 -4.68 -2.25 -21.66
N ALA A 191 -4.49 -0.93 -21.57
CA ALA A 191 -4.93 0.01 -22.60
C ALA A 191 -4.23 -0.24 -23.94
N ALA A 192 -2.96 -0.66 -23.92
CA ALA A 192 -2.19 -1.06 -25.09
C ALA A 192 -2.50 -2.48 -25.60
N GLY A 193 -3.45 -3.21 -25.00
CA GLY A 193 -3.79 -4.58 -25.45
C GLY A 193 -2.73 -5.65 -25.15
N LEU A 194 -1.71 -5.33 -24.34
CA LEU A 194 -0.56 -6.21 -24.06
C LEU A 194 -0.70 -7.04 -22.77
N TYR A 195 -1.87 -6.99 -22.13
CA TYR A 195 -2.09 -7.55 -20.79
C TYR A 195 -1.97 -9.08 -20.76
N ASP A 196 -2.52 -9.77 -21.76
CA ASP A 196 -2.51 -11.23 -21.84
C ASP A 196 -1.11 -11.77 -22.12
N LEU A 197 -0.37 -11.14 -23.04
CA LEU A 197 1.05 -11.43 -23.30
C LEU A 197 1.85 -11.31 -22.01
N THR A 198 1.69 -10.18 -21.31
CA THR A 198 2.40 -9.90 -20.06
C THR A 198 2.06 -10.92 -18.97
N ARG A 199 0.77 -11.24 -18.78
CA ARG A 199 0.31 -12.23 -17.80
C ARG A 199 0.89 -13.62 -18.08
N ASN A 200 0.88 -14.06 -19.34
CA ASN A 200 1.41 -15.36 -19.73
C ASN A 200 2.92 -15.45 -19.51
N TYR A 201 3.65 -14.38 -19.83
CA TYR A 201 5.08 -14.28 -19.53
C TYR A 201 5.34 -14.37 -18.03
N ILE A 202 4.61 -13.60 -17.21
CA ILE A 202 4.72 -13.65 -15.75
C ILE A 202 4.46 -15.08 -15.26
N LYS A 203 3.36 -15.71 -15.68
CA LYS A 203 3.00 -17.09 -15.28
C LYS A 203 4.14 -18.07 -15.55
N ALA A 204 4.84 -17.95 -16.67
CA ALA A 204 5.97 -18.82 -17.02
C ALA A 204 7.21 -18.61 -16.12
N LYS A 205 7.34 -17.47 -15.44
CA LYS A 205 8.44 -17.17 -14.50
C LYS A 205 8.17 -17.63 -13.07
N GLN A 206 7.01 -18.22 -12.79
CA GLN A 206 6.69 -18.65 -11.42
C GLN A 206 7.62 -19.78 -10.96
N ASN A 207 8.06 -19.70 -9.70
CA ASN A 207 8.82 -20.76 -9.07
C ASN A 207 7.90 -21.94 -8.72
N LEU A 208 8.08 -23.06 -9.43
CA LEU A 208 7.23 -24.26 -9.28
C LEU A 208 7.42 -24.99 -7.94
N ASN A 209 8.48 -24.70 -7.17
CA ASN A 209 8.73 -25.31 -5.87
C ASN A 209 8.09 -24.54 -4.70
N THR A 210 7.73 -23.28 -4.92
CA THR A 210 7.15 -22.42 -3.86
C THR A 210 5.81 -21.81 -4.24
N GLY A 211 5.44 -21.77 -5.51
CA GLY A 211 4.29 -21.00 -5.99
C GLY A 211 4.48 -19.48 -5.87
N LEU A 212 5.68 -19.02 -5.52
CA LEU A 212 6.05 -17.60 -5.48
C LEU A 212 6.85 -17.24 -6.74
N PHE A 213 7.48 -16.06 -6.74
CA PHE A 213 8.36 -15.63 -7.83
C PHE A 213 9.76 -15.35 -7.32
N GLY A 214 10.76 -15.50 -8.21
CA GLY A 214 12.17 -15.48 -7.87
C GLY A 214 12.65 -16.78 -7.22
N GLU A 215 13.97 -16.89 -7.05
CA GLU A 215 14.60 -18.06 -6.44
C GLU A 215 14.34 -18.14 -4.94
N GLY A 216 14.26 -19.37 -4.41
CA GLY A 216 14.14 -19.63 -2.97
C GLY A 216 12.77 -19.30 -2.36
N LEU A 217 12.75 -19.26 -1.02
CA LEU A 217 11.61 -18.94 -0.18
C LEU A 217 12.02 -17.86 0.83
N GLY A 218 11.36 -16.71 0.79
CA GLY A 218 11.65 -15.58 1.66
C GLY A 218 10.61 -14.47 1.54
N TRP A 219 10.67 -13.50 2.45
CA TRP A 219 9.76 -12.36 2.47
C TRP A 219 9.78 -11.55 1.17
N MET A 220 10.96 -11.41 0.54
CA MET A 220 11.07 -10.75 -0.77
C MET A 220 10.30 -11.47 -1.88
N ASN A 221 10.28 -12.81 -1.88
CA ASN A 221 9.51 -13.61 -2.83
C ASN A 221 8.01 -13.38 -2.64
N THR A 222 7.52 -13.31 -1.39
CA THR A 222 6.10 -12.99 -1.12
C THR A 222 5.73 -11.57 -1.55
N ASN A 223 6.63 -10.61 -1.36
CA ASN A 223 6.48 -9.23 -1.81
C ASN A 223 6.39 -9.14 -3.35
N GLY A 224 7.27 -9.84 -4.07
CA GLY A 224 7.23 -9.93 -5.53
C GLY A 224 5.97 -10.62 -6.04
N ALA A 225 5.61 -11.75 -5.43
CA ALA A 225 4.38 -12.48 -5.73
C ALA A 225 3.13 -11.63 -5.50
N MET A 226 3.07 -10.88 -4.41
CA MET A 226 2.00 -9.91 -4.18
C MET A 226 1.91 -8.90 -5.32
N LYS A 227 3.03 -8.28 -5.74
CA LYS A 227 2.96 -7.32 -6.87
C LYS A 227 2.47 -7.97 -8.16
N LEU A 228 3.03 -9.12 -8.51
CA LEU A 228 2.71 -9.85 -9.74
C LEU A 228 1.29 -10.46 -9.74
N SER A 229 0.72 -10.72 -8.56
CA SER A 229 -0.68 -11.16 -8.44
C SER A 229 -1.70 -10.17 -9.02
N ALA A 230 -1.31 -8.91 -9.27
CA ALA A 230 -2.15 -7.93 -9.96
C ALA A 230 -2.51 -8.32 -11.41
N PHE A 231 -1.82 -9.30 -12.00
CA PHE A 231 -2.12 -9.86 -13.32
C PHE A 231 -3.05 -11.09 -13.29
N PHE A 232 -3.42 -11.55 -12.10
CA PHE A 232 -4.25 -12.74 -11.89
C PHE A 232 -5.51 -12.34 -11.10
N THR A 233 -6.33 -11.50 -11.72
CA THR A 233 -7.46 -10.79 -11.06
C THR A 233 -8.83 -11.24 -11.56
N SER A 234 -8.95 -12.48 -12.04
CA SER A 234 -10.23 -13.06 -12.42
C SER A 234 -10.23 -14.58 -12.24
N THR A 235 -11.42 -15.18 -12.17
CA THR A 235 -11.61 -16.63 -12.06
C THR A 235 -11.15 -17.41 -13.30
N GLU A 236 -11.10 -16.77 -14.47
CA GLU A 236 -10.58 -17.32 -15.72
C GLU A 236 -9.05 -17.32 -15.75
N HIS A 237 -8.44 -16.44 -14.97
CA HIS A 237 -7.01 -16.26 -14.87
C HIS A 237 -6.55 -16.24 -13.40
N PRO A 238 -6.78 -17.33 -12.66
CA PRO A 238 -6.45 -17.41 -11.25
C PRO A 238 -4.93 -17.41 -11.05
N TYR A 239 -4.51 -17.12 -9.83
CA TYR A 239 -3.10 -17.17 -9.47
C TYR A 239 -2.57 -18.61 -9.65
N PRO A 240 -1.45 -18.82 -10.38
CA PRO A 240 -0.94 -20.16 -10.65
C PRO A 240 -0.32 -20.80 -9.40
N ASN A 241 -0.31 -22.13 -9.29
CA ASN A 241 0.26 -22.88 -8.16
C ASN A 241 -0.17 -22.36 -6.77
N SER A 242 -1.45 -21.98 -6.65
CA SER A 242 -2.00 -21.29 -5.47
C SER A 242 -1.84 -22.04 -4.15
N GLU A 243 -2.05 -23.37 -4.14
CA GLU A 243 -1.86 -24.20 -2.93
C GLU A 243 -0.43 -24.08 -2.39
N LEU A 244 0.56 -24.18 -3.28
CA LEU A 244 1.98 -24.12 -2.92
C LEU A 244 2.39 -22.72 -2.44
N ALA A 245 1.79 -21.67 -3.03
CA ALA A 245 1.99 -20.29 -2.59
C ALA A 245 1.44 -20.07 -1.17
N ILE A 246 0.26 -20.60 -0.87
CA ILE A 246 -0.34 -20.55 0.48
C ILE A 246 0.56 -21.26 1.49
N GLU A 247 0.99 -22.49 1.20
CA GLU A 247 1.89 -23.25 2.08
C GLU A 247 3.24 -22.54 2.28
N SER A 248 3.77 -21.90 1.25
CA SER A 248 4.99 -21.09 1.35
C SER A 248 4.82 -19.89 2.28
N VAL A 249 3.68 -19.19 2.23
CA VAL A 249 3.37 -18.10 3.16
C VAL A 249 3.23 -18.61 4.59
N LYS A 250 2.54 -19.73 4.80
CA LYS A 250 2.40 -20.37 6.12
C LYS A 250 3.78 -20.65 6.72
N ARG A 251 4.65 -21.31 5.96
CA ARG A 251 6.02 -21.65 6.38
C ARG A 251 6.86 -20.45 6.80
N LEU A 252 6.69 -19.30 6.15
CA LEU A 252 7.41 -18.09 6.53
C LEU A 252 6.94 -17.53 7.87
N TYR A 253 5.62 -17.55 8.12
CA TYR A 253 5.06 -17.08 9.38
C TYR A 253 5.30 -18.01 10.56
N THR A 254 5.32 -19.32 10.33
CA THR A 254 5.58 -20.33 11.37
C THR A 254 7.08 -20.65 11.54
N GLY A 255 7.95 -20.00 10.77
CA GLY A 255 9.40 -20.19 10.82
C GLY A 255 10.14 -19.20 11.73
N ASP A 256 11.44 -19.42 11.87
CA ASP A 256 12.28 -18.66 12.81
C ASP A 256 12.68 -17.26 12.33
N THR A 257 12.48 -16.93 11.05
CA THR A 257 12.91 -15.63 10.48
C THR A 257 11.76 -14.63 10.51
N PRO A 258 11.72 -13.69 11.48
CA PRO A 258 10.66 -12.69 11.53
C PRO A 258 10.75 -11.71 10.34
N PRO A 259 9.62 -11.17 9.88
CA PRO A 259 9.61 -10.04 8.95
C PRO A 259 10.18 -8.77 9.62
N THR A 260 10.99 -8.01 8.90
CA THR A 260 11.70 -6.83 9.43
C THR A 260 11.17 -5.49 8.89
N SER A 261 10.16 -5.52 8.04
CA SER A 261 9.49 -4.34 7.48
C SER A 261 7.98 -4.51 7.47
N ALA A 262 7.24 -3.41 7.51
CA ALA A 262 5.78 -3.42 7.44
C ALA A 262 5.28 -4.17 6.19
N THR A 263 5.97 -3.98 5.05
CA THR A 263 5.63 -4.64 3.79
C THR A 263 5.80 -6.16 3.85
N PHE A 264 6.80 -6.68 4.56
CA PHE A 264 7.01 -8.12 4.72
C PHE A 264 5.93 -8.78 5.58
N ILE A 265 5.24 -8.00 6.42
CA ILE A 265 4.11 -8.47 7.22
C ILE A 265 2.83 -8.45 6.36
N TRP A 266 2.49 -7.31 5.78
CA TRP A 266 1.20 -7.13 5.13
C TRP A 266 1.07 -7.80 3.76
N ASN A 267 2.11 -7.72 2.92
CA ASN A 267 2.03 -8.19 1.52
C ASN A 267 1.68 -9.68 1.38
N PRO A 268 2.18 -10.60 2.24
CA PRO A 268 1.69 -11.97 2.26
C PRO A 268 0.17 -12.10 2.39
N PHE A 269 -0.48 -11.31 3.24
CA PHE A 269 -1.94 -11.35 3.38
C PHE A 269 -2.66 -10.79 2.14
N VAL A 270 -2.10 -9.77 1.49
CA VAL A 270 -2.63 -9.27 0.21
C VAL A 270 -2.53 -10.35 -0.87
N LEU A 271 -1.41 -11.07 -0.93
CA LEU A 271 -1.23 -12.21 -1.85
C LEU A 271 -2.27 -13.30 -1.55
N LEU A 272 -2.41 -13.73 -0.30
CA LEU A 272 -3.39 -14.73 0.13
C LEU A 272 -4.81 -14.30 -0.26
N LYS A 273 -5.18 -13.04 0.03
CA LYS A 273 -6.49 -12.50 -0.32
C LYS A 273 -6.74 -12.59 -1.83
N ARG A 274 -5.78 -12.15 -2.66
CA ARG A 274 -5.92 -12.21 -4.13
C ARG A 274 -6.02 -13.63 -4.66
N ILE A 275 -5.25 -14.57 -4.11
CA ILE A 275 -5.39 -15.99 -4.44
C ILE A 275 -6.82 -16.45 -4.16
N LEU A 276 -7.35 -16.13 -2.98
CA LEU A 276 -8.67 -16.59 -2.53
C LEU A 276 -9.84 -15.91 -3.26
N ASP A 277 -9.75 -14.62 -3.55
CA ASP A 277 -10.78 -13.85 -4.26
C ASP A 277 -11.07 -14.41 -5.66
N TYR A 278 -10.05 -14.97 -6.32
CA TYR A 278 -10.11 -15.42 -7.72
C TYR A 278 -9.94 -16.92 -7.89
N ALA A 279 -9.98 -17.71 -6.81
CA ALA A 279 -9.87 -19.17 -6.87
C ALA A 279 -11.16 -19.87 -7.35
N GLY A 280 -12.28 -19.15 -7.48
CA GLY A 280 -13.55 -19.68 -7.93
C GLY A 280 -14.06 -20.80 -6.99
N GLU A 281 -14.42 -21.94 -7.56
CA GLU A 281 -14.90 -23.11 -6.80
C GLU A 281 -13.85 -23.65 -5.81
N ASN A 282 -12.56 -23.33 -5.97
CA ASN A 282 -11.50 -23.76 -5.07
C ASN A 282 -11.34 -22.86 -3.83
N THR A 283 -12.03 -21.72 -3.74
CA THR A 283 -11.80 -20.74 -2.66
C THR A 283 -11.90 -21.35 -1.26
N ASP A 284 -12.92 -22.16 -1.00
CA ASP A 284 -13.11 -22.76 0.34
C ASP A 284 -12.05 -23.84 0.64
N LYS A 285 -11.67 -24.64 -0.36
CA LYS A 285 -10.57 -25.61 -0.26
C LYS A 285 -9.25 -24.93 0.09
N LEU A 286 -8.92 -23.86 -0.64
CA LEU A 286 -7.68 -23.10 -0.41
C LEU A 286 -7.69 -22.36 0.93
N ARG A 287 -8.83 -21.81 1.34
CA ARG A 287 -8.97 -21.13 2.64
C ARG A 287 -8.79 -22.11 3.80
N ALA A 288 -9.27 -23.35 3.67
CA ALA A 288 -9.11 -24.37 4.70
C ALA A 288 -7.65 -24.68 5.04
N LEU A 289 -6.71 -24.51 4.09
CA LEU A 289 -5.27 -24.68 4.33
C LEU A 289 -4.73 -23.70 5.39
N LEU A 290 -5.41 -22.57 5.61
CA LEU A 290 -5.01 -21.55 6.58
C LEU A 290 -5.62 -21.76 7.97
N TYR A 291 -6.61 -22.62 8.15
CA TYR A 291 -7.33 -22.71 9.43
C TYR A 291 -6.48 -23.28 10.56
N GLU A 292 -5.70 -24.33 10.30
CA GLU A 292 -4.86 -24.98 11.31
C GLU A 292 -3.77 -24.06 11.86
N SER A 293 -3.16 -23.24 11.00
CA SER A 293 -2.08 -22.32 11.39
C SER A 293 -2.55 -20.87 11.52
N GLY A 294 -3.85 -20.61 11.35
CA GLY A 294 -4.37 -19.24 11.19
C GLY A 294 -4.12 -18.39 12.41
N ALA A 295 -4.34 -18.94 13.61
CA ALA A 295 -4.10 -18.23 14.86
C ALA A 295 -2.62 -17.84 15.02
N ASP A 296 -1.69 -18.75 14.72
CA ASP A 296 -0.25 -18.50 14.84
C ASP A 296 0.22 -17.45 13.83
N ILE A 297 -0.25 -17.55 12.59
CA ILE A 297 0.08 -16.60 11.52
C ILE A 297 -0.41 -15.18 11.89
N VAL A 298 -1.66 -15.07 12.38
CA VAL A 298 -2.24 -13.78 12.78
C VAL A 298 -1.52 -13.20 13.98
N ASN A 299 -1.30 -13.99 15.03
CA ASN A 299 -0.57 -13.52 16.22
C ASN A 299 0.86 -13.09 15.88
N ARG A 300 1.57 -13.87 15.07
CA ARG A 300 2.93 -13.52 14.61
C ARG A 300 2.94 -12.22 13.83
N ALA A 301 1.97 -12.00 12.95
CA ALA A 301 1.83 -10.75 12.19
C ALA A 301 1.60 -9.55 13.12
N ILE A 302 0.71 -9.69 14.11
CA ILE A 302 0.45 -8.66 15.12
C ILE A 302 1.72 -8.36 15.92
N ASP A 303 2.40 -9.39 16.43
CA ASP A 303 3.62 -9.23 17.23
C ASP A 303 4.70 -8.48 16.44
N CYS A 304 4.91 -8.86 15.18
CA CYS A 304 5.89 -8.21 14.32
C CYS A 304 5.48 -6.77 13.94
N ALA A 305 4.18 -6.50 13.77
CA ALA A 305 3.70 -5.15 13.50
C ALA A 305 3.92 -4.24 14.72
N LEU A 306 3.68 -4.73 15.94
CA LEU A 306 3.90 -3.96 17.16
C LEU A 306 5.37 -3.58 17.38
N LEU A 307 6.33 -4.35 16.87
CA LEU A 307 7.76 -3.98 16.88
C LEU A 307 8.08 -2.75 16.02
N LEU A 308 7.17 -2.36 15.13
CA LEU A 308 7.32 -1.18 14.26
C LEU A 308 6.67 0.07 14.86
N LYS A 309 5.85 -0.06 15.91
CA LYS A 309 5.17 1.07 16.57
C LYS A 309 6.18 2.05 17.15
N ARG A 310 5.91 3.35 17.06
CA ARG A 310 6.74 4.42 17.66
C ARG A 310 5.94 5.25 18.65
N ASP A 311 6.68 6.04 19.43
CA ASP A 311 6.12 6.92 20.46
C ASP A 311 5.26 8.06 19.88
N ASP A 312 5.40 8.37 18.59
CA ASP A 312 4.56 9.32 17.88
C ASP A 312 3.16 8.77 17.50
N GLY A 313 2.85 7.54 17.90
CA GLY A 313 1.55 6.90 17.66
C GLY A 313 1.42 6.18 16.32
N GLY A 314 2.36 6.40 15.39
CA GLY A 314 2.40 5.69 14.11
C GLY A 314 3.18 4.38 14.16
N PHE A 315 3.45 3.82 12.97
CA PHE A 315 4.40 2.73 12.77
C PHE A 315 5.47 3.13 11.74
N ALA A 316 6.70 2.69 11.95
CA ALA A 316 7.77 2.83 10.98
C ALA A 316 7.72 1.74 9.90
N GLY A 317 8.18 2.06 8.69
CA GLY A 317 8.27 1.08 7.61
C GLY A 317 9.26 -0.06 7.89
N ASN A 318 10.26 0.17 8.75
CA ASN A 318 11.28 -0.81 9.12
C ASN A 318 11.57 -0.79 10.63
N LEU A 319 12.13 -1.88 11.15
CA LEU A 319 12.45 -2.03 12.59
C LEU A 319 13.34 -0.91 13.16
N THR A 320 14.23 -0.34 12.35
CA THR A 320 15.26 0.59 12.85
C THR A 320 14.96 2.06 12.61
N ARG A 321 14.02 2.41 11.72
CA ARG A 321 13.71 3.80 11.35
C ARG A 321 12.50 3.89 10.44
N GLY A 322 11.91 5.08 10.38
CA GLY A 322 11.02 5.47 9.30
C GLY A 322 11.71 5.40 7.94
N SER A 323 10.94 5.22 6.88
CA SER A 323 11.46 5.20 5.52
C SER A 323 11.85 6.62 5.09
N LYS A 324 13.01 6.78 4.48
CA LYS A 324 13.45 8.07 3.92
C LYS A 324 12.93 8.29 2.50
N LEU A 325 13.02 7.22 1.71
CA LEU A 325 12.76 7.23 0.28
C LEU A 325 11.54 6.38 -0.04
N GLN A 326 10.75 6.82 -1.01
CA GLN A 326 9.86 5.94 -1.76
C GLN A 326 10.17 5.98 -3.24
N GLN A 327 10.41 4.80 -3.82
CA GLN A 327 10.76 4.63 -5.24
C GLN A 327 11.88 5.58 -5.72
N GLY A 328 12.84 5.87 -4.84
CA GLY A 328 13.98 6.75 -5.13
C GLY A 328 13.78 8.24 -4.82
N TYR A 329 12.57 8.65 -4.41
CA TYR A 329 12.24 10.04 -4.09
C TYR A 329 12.17 10.27 -2.58
N LEU A 330 12.59 11.44 -2.13
CA LEU A 330 12.66 11.82 -0.71
C LEU A 330 11.28 12.26 -0.20
N TYR A 331 10.71 11.51 0.76
CA TYR A 331 9.42 11.84 1.39
C TYR A 331 9.52 12.17 2.88
N GLY A 332 10.62 11.78 3.53
CA GLY A 332 10.85 12.03 4.95
C GLY A 332 12.33 11.96 5.25
N HIS A 333 12.73 12.31 6.47
CA HIS A 333 14.13 12.25 6.86
C HIS A 333 14.58 10.82 7.26
N GLY A 334 13.64 9.92 7.56
CA GLY A 334 13.92 8.53 7.89
C GLY A 334 14.61 8.40 9.25
N LEU A 335 14.14 9.18 10.22
CA LEU A 335 14.66 9.25 11.57
C LEU A 335 14.35 7.94 12.32
N ARG A 336 15.21 7.61 13.28
CA ARG A 336 15.09 6.36 14.06
C ARG A 336 13.82 6.30 14.90
N TRP A 337 13.41 7.45 15.43
CA TRP A 337 12.29 7.56 16.36
C TRP A 337 10.95 7.81 15.66
N GLU A 338 10.95 8.21 14.38
CA GLU A 338 9.72 8.60 13.71
C GLU A 338 9.06 7.40 13.02
N SER A 339 7.73 7.46 12.97
CA SER A 339 6.90 6.67 12.08
C SER A 339 6.84 7.31 10.70
N ASP A 340 6.39 6.53 9.73
CA ASP A 340 6.03 7.02 8.41
C ASP A 340 4.65 6.53 8.00
N LEU A 341 3.99 7.23 7.06
CA LEU A 341 2.64 6.87 6.62
C LEU A 341 2.59 5.45 6.04
N ASP A 342 3.61 5.01 5.29
CA ASP A 342 3.58 3.66 4.74
C ASP A 342 3.55 2.62 5.85
N GLY A 343 4.50 2.71 6.78
CA GLY A 343 4.56 1.86 7.96
C GLY A 343 3.24 1.88 8.73
N THR A 344 2.74 3.06 9.06
CA THR A 344 1.52 3.25 9.86
C THR A 344 0.30 2.63 9.21
N LEU A 345 0.13 2.83 7.92
CA LEU A 345 -1.03 2.35 7.18
C LEU A 345 -0.95 0.84 6.94
N ILE A 346 0.24 0.36 6.60
CA ILE A 346 0.51 -1.04 6.28
C ILE A 346 0.43 -1.91 7.53
N ALA A 347 1.12 -1.54 8.61
CA ALA A 347 1.15 -2.30 9.86
C ALA A 347 -0.10 -2.10 10.73
N GLY A 348 -0.84 -1.00 10.53
CA GLY A 348 -2.12 -0.72 11.19
C GLY A 348 -3.33 -1.18 10.37
N GLN A 349 -4.07 -0.22 9.82
CA GLN A 349 -5.39 -0.45 9.23
C GLN A 349 -5.42 -1.42 8.03
N ARG A 350 -4.37 -1.45 7.20
CA ARG A 350 -4.33 -2.36 6.04
C ARG A 350 -4.08 -3.79 6.45
N LEU A 351 -3.20 -4.03 7.44
CA LEU A 351 -3.01 -5.36 8.01
C LEU A 351 -4.29 -5.86 8.69
N TYR A 352 -4.92 -4.99 9.49
CA TYR A 352 -6.22 -5.23 10.11
C TYR A 352 -7.23 -5.75 9.07
N SER A 353 -7.44 -4.98 7.99
CA SER A 353 -8.46 -5.28 6.99
C SER A 353 -8.11 -6.51 6.13
N ALA A 354 -6.82 -6.68 5.80
CA ALA A 354 -6.35 -7.78 4.97
C ALA A 354 -6.50 -9.13 5.67
N ILE A 355 -6.20 -9.20 6.98
CA ILE A 355 -6.31 -10.44 7.75
C ILE A 355 -7.78 -10.92 7.81
N TYR A 356 -8.73 -10.04 8.16
CA TYR A 356 -10.16 -10.40 8.13
C TYR A 356 -10.58 -10.91 6.74
N SER A 357 -10.15 -10.22 5.68
CA SER A 357 -10.51 -10.57 4.31
C SER A 357 -10.01 -11.96 3.89
N VAL A 358 -8.82 -12.37 4.31
CA VAL A 358 -8.28 -13.71 4.03
C VAL A 358 -9.19 -14.81 4.57
N PHE A 359 -9.79 -14.59 5.74
CA PHE A 359 -10.74 -15.53 6.33
C PHE A 359 -12.18 -15.34 5.82
N GLY A 360 -12.38 -14.55 4.76
CA GLY A 360 -13.71 -14.32 4.17
C GLY A 360 -14.61 -13.47 5.07
N LEU A 361 -14.02 -12.65 5.93
CA LEU A 361 -14.73 -11.73 6.81
C LEU A 361 -14.59 -10.29 6.32
N THR A 362 -15.65 -9.51 6.51
CA THR A 362 -15.54 -8.05 6.47
C THR A 362 -14.96 -7.58 7.79
N ALA A 363 -13.88 -6.80 7.74
CA ALA A 363 -13.32 -6.18 8.92
C ALA A 363 -14.37 -5.28 9.59
N PRO A 364 -14.60 -5.38 10.91
CA PRO A 364 -15.54 -4.50 11.58
C PRO A 364 -15.00 -3.06 11.58
N SER A 365 -15.90 -2.08 11.63
CA SER A 365 -15.51 -0.72 11.97
C SER A 365 -14.81 -0.72 13.33
N ASN A 366 -13.81 0.14 13.48
CA ASN A 366 -12.95 0.15 14.66
C ASN A 366 -13.03 1.49 15.38
N TYR A 367 -12.05 1.77 16.24
CA TYR A 367 -11.97 2.99 17.04
C TYR A 367 -12.24 4.28 16.23
N TYR A 368 -11.83 4.30 14.96
CA TYR A 368 -11.94 5.46 14.08
C TYR A 368 -13.37 5.97 13.92
N LEU A 369 -14.34 5.07 13.76
CA LEU A 369 -15.75 5.44 13.61
C LEU A 369 -16.25 6.26 14.81
N SER A 370 -15.88 5.87 16.04
CA SER A 370 -16.32 6.58 17.26
C SER A 370 -15.73 8.00 17.40
N ARG A 371 -14.71 8.32 16.61
CA ARG A 371 -14.00 9.61 16.62
C ARG A 371 -14.21 10.41 15.34
N ASN A 372 -15.15 10.01 14.47
CA ASN A 372 -15.34 10.62 13.15
C ASN A 372 -15.45 12.15 13.21
N ASP A 373 -16.42 12.65 13.98
CA ASP A 373 -16.74 14.07 14.02
C ASP A 373 -15.63 14.85 14.75
N GLU A 374 -15.10 14.30 15.85
CA GLU A 374 -14.02 14.90 16.62
C GLU A 374 -12.75 15.09 15.77
N PHE A 375 -12.33 14.05 15.05
CA PHE A 375 -11.14 14.11 14.19
C PHE A 375 -11.30 15.18 13.11
N TRP A 376 -12.44 15.23 12.43
CA TRP A 376 -12.65 16.20 11.36
C TRP A 376 -12.81 17.63 11.86
N GLU A 377 -13.43 17.85 13.03
CA GLU A 377 -13.48 19.17 13.65
C GLU A 377 -12.09 19.63 14.08
N ARG A 378 -11.23 18.74 14.59
CA ARG A 378 -9.81 19.06 14.83
C ARG A 378 -9.10 19.46 13.54
N CYS A 379 -9.22 18.69 12.46
CA CYS A 379 -8.60 19.00 11.18
C CYS A 379 -9.11 20.34 10.59
N LYS A 380 -10.41 20.60 10.65
CA LYS A 380 -11.03 21.84 10.15
C LYS A 380 -10.50 23.09 10.84
N ASN A 381 -10.22 22.99 12.14
CA ASN A 381 -9.74 24.08 12.99
C ASN A 381 -8.22 24.05 13.21
N LYS A 382 -7.48 23.16 12.51
CA LYS A 382 -6.04 23.04 12.67
C LYS A 382 -5.36 24.32 12.14
N PRO A 383 -4.50 25.00 12.93
CA PRO A 383 -3.74 26.13 12.45
C PRO A 383 -2.74 25.70 11.38
N GLU A 384 -2.28 26.66 10.59
CA GLU A 384 -1.21 26.43 9.62
C GLU A 384 0.05 25.88 10.29
N THR A 385 0.67 24.89 9.64
CA THR A 385 1.88 24.27 10.15
C THR A 385 3.07 25.23 9.96
N VAL A 386 3.71 25.63 11.05
CA VAL A 386 4.92 26.46 10.98
C VAL A 386 6.12 25.59 10.61
N LYS A 387 6.53 25.65 9.34
CA LYS A 387 7.68 24.90 8.82
C LYS A 387 9.02 25.47 9.29
N SER A 388 9.95 24.60 9.63
CA SER A 388 11.31 24.93 10.07
C SER A 388 12.36 24.29 9.16
N LEU A 389 13.62 24.72 9.30
CA LEU A 389 14.72 23.98 8.68
C LEU A 389 14.93 22.65 9.43
N PRO A 390 15.39 21.59 8.75
CA PRO A 390 15.60 20.29 9.38
C PRO A 390 16.48 20.43 10.62
N ARG A 391 16.05 19.87 11.76
CA ARG A 391 16.92 19.79 12.93
C ARG A 391 18.09 18.86 12.60
N PRO A 392 19.35 19.21 12.94
CA PRO A 392 20.48 18.31 12.76
C PRO A 392 20.21 16.98 13.48
N GLU A 393 20.61 15.85 12.88
CA GLU A 393 20.56 14.55 13.54
C GLU A 393 21.31 14.63 14.88
N GLY A 394 20.58 14.49 16.00
CA GLY A 394 21.14 14.53 17.35
C GLY A 394 20.46 15.50 18.33
N ALA A 395 19.59 16.40 17.86
CA ALA A 395 18.72 17.16 18.76
C ALA A 395 17.60 16.25 19.29
N LEU A 396 17.83 15.61 20.43
CA LEU A 396 16.81 14.87 21.16
C LEU A 396 15.56 15.74 21.34
N SER A 397 14.39 15.12 21.16
CA SER A 397 13.12 15.71 21.56
C SER A 397 13.20 16.19 23.03
N PRO A 398 12.65 17.37 23.38
CA PRO A 398 12.66 17.85 24.77
C PRO A 398 11.85 16.97 25.73
N SER A 399 11.07 16.00 25.24
CA SER A 399 10.34 15.06 26.09
C SER A 399 11.01 13.69 26.10
N GLY A 400 11.64 13.35 27.24
CA GLY A 400 11.87 11.97 27.64
C GLY A 400 13.25 11.40 27.29
N ALA A 401 14.24 11.65 28.15
CA ALA A 401 15.39 10.76 28.24
C ALA A 401 14.90 9.39 28.76
N MET A 402 14.75 8.41 27.88
CA MET A 402 14.73 7.00 28.29
C MET A 402 16.17 6.49 28.33
N GLU A 403 16.61 6.09 29.53
CA GLU A 403 17.83 5.32 29.70
C GLU A 403 17.74 3.99 28.92
N PRO A 404 18.84 3.50 28.34
CA PRO A 404 18.85 2.21 27.68
C PRO A 404 18.68 1.10 28.71
N VAL A 405 17.57 0.38 28.63
CA VAL A 405 17.42 -0.93 29.29
C VAL A 405 18.42 -1.89 28.65
N ARG A 406 19.28 -2.49 29.50
CA ARG A 406 20.27 -3.51 29.13
C ARG A 406 19.63 -4.87 28.92
#